data_AF-A0A1Y2PEK5-F1
#
_entry.id   AF-A0A1Y2PEK5-F1
#
_cell.length_a   1.000
_cell.length_b   1.000
_cell.length_c   1.000
_cell.angle_alpha   90.00
_cell.angle_beta   90.00
_cell.angle_gamma   90.00
#
_symmetry.space_group_name_H-M   'P 1'
#
loop_
_entity.id
_entity.type
_entity.pdbx_description
1 polymer ?
#
loop_
_entity_poly.entity_id
_entity_poly.type
_entity_poly.pdbx_seq_one_letter_code
_entity_poly.pdbx_strand_id
1 'polypeptide(L)'
;MKKLTPFFLCLSLILASCSSNESEILNNQPEEKLLKSYTLKRDATGAYSIDFNVDNQTDVATFKGNDNTNDIVLSKNSVATKTAYSNDFSVENDQLKIGFIEANGNKKTKIFVEDDDIKLAKSNSVTEFLNSYSITSNGNGTYQLDFKVNDNVQTEFIYNEDKNVYEVHLSVGKSKEKNFSRHFELNESDILKINFVNHKNSMSRGTASREDVEEKPRVSIGTAEPEAV
;
A
#
# COMPACT_ATOMS: atom_id res chain seq x y z
N MET A 1 -1.84 86.68 -44.60
CA MET A 1 -1.99 86.52 -43.13
C MET A 1 -3.10 85.52 -42.84
N LYS A 2 -2.74 84.43 -42.14
CA LYS A 2 -3.51 83.75 -41.05
C LYS A 2 -4.84 83.03 -41.42
N LYS A 3 -5.10 81.77 -41.07
CA LYS A 3 -4.37 80.67 -40.39
C LYS A 3 -4.99 79.34 -40.87
N LEU A 4 -4.17 78.33 -41.15
CA LEU A 4 -4.60 76.96 -41.46
C LEU A 4 -4.63 76.15 -40.16
N THR A 5 -5.77 75.52 -39.84
CA THR A 5 -5.93 74.64 -38.67
C THR A 5 -5.73 73.19 -39.13
N PRO A 6 -4.81 72.39 -38.54
CA PRO A 6 -4.73 70.98 -38.87
C PRO A 6 -5.69 70.17 -37.98
N PHE A 7 -6.56 69.38 -38.62
CA PHE A 7 -7.39 68.38 -37.98
C PHE A 7 -6.52 67.13 -37.76
N PHE A 8 -6.19 66.85 -36.50
CA PHE A 8 -5.50 65.62 -36.10
C PHE A 8 -6.47 64.45 -36.23
N LEU A 9 -6.29 63.61 -37.26
CA LEU A 9 -7.00 62.34 -37.40
C LEU A 9 -6.24 61.28 -36.60
N CYS A 10 -6.63 61.05 -35.35
CA CYS A 10 -6.14 59.93 -34.55
C CYS A 10 -6.77 58.64 -35.08
N LEU A 11 -6.01 57.89 -35.89
CA LEU A 11 -6.35 56.53 -36.29
C LEU A 11 -5.99 55.59 -35.12
N SER A 12 -6.95 55.30 -34.25
CA SER A 12 -6.78 54.26 -33.23
C SER A 12 -6.85 52.89 -33.90
N LEU A 13 -5.70 52.28 -34.16
CA LEU A 13 -5.62 50.84 -34.44
C LEU A 13 -6.00 50.09 -33.16
N ILE A 14 -7.26 49.67 -33.07
CA ILE A 14 -7.66 48.57 -32.19
C ILE A 14 -7.11 47.29 -32.82
N LEU A 15 -5.90 46.90 -32.40
CA LEU A 15 -5.44 45.53 -32.55
C LEU A 15 -6.33 44.67 -31.66
N ALA A 16 -7.37 44.06 -32.24
CA ALA A 16 -8.02 42.92 -31.61
C ALA A 16 -6.99 41.79 -31.58
N SER A 17 -6.21 41.72 -30.50
CA SER A 17 -5.50 40.51 -30.13
C SER A 17 -6.58 39.48 -29.84
N CYS A 18 -6.86 38.62 -30.83
CA CYS A 18 -7.37 37.29 -30.57
C CYS A 18 -6.23 36.52 -29.88
N SER A 19 -5.94 36.88 -28.64
CA SER A 19 -5.36 35.94 -27.70
C SER A 19 -6.40 34.85 -27.59
N SER A 20 -6.11 33.69 -28.20
CA SER A 20 -6.82 32.47 -27.89
C SER A 20 -6.73 32.29 -26.38
N ASN A 21 -7.76 32.74 -25.67
CA ASN A 21 -8.06 32.21 -24.36
C ASN A 21 -8.53 30.79 -24.63
N GLU A 22 -7.57 29.90 -24.91
CA GLU A 22 -7.71 28.54 -24.44
C GLU A 22 -7.84 28.71 -22.93
N SER A 23 -9.09 28.72 -22.48
CA SER A 23 -9.38 28.29 -21.13
C SER A 23 -8.68 26.95 -20.99
N GLU A 24 -7.51 26.95 -20.37
CA GLU A 24 -7.05 25.80 -19.62
C GLU A 24 -8.23 25.45 -18.71
N ILE A 25 -9.06 24.52 -19.20
CA ILE A 25 -9.94 23.76 -18.35
C ILE A 25 -8.95 23.00 -17.49
N LEU A 26 -8.60 23.60 -16.35
CA LEU A 26 -8.02 22.90 -15.24
C LEU A 26 -8.94 21.71 -15.04
N ASN A 27 -8.46 20.53 -15.43
CA ASN A 27 -9.18 19.27 -15.31
C ASN A 27 -9.29 18.95 -13.81
N ASN A 28 -10.17 19.68 -13.10
CA ASN A 28 -10.52 19.49 -11.71
C ASN A 28 -11.55 18.35 -11.55
N GLN A 29 -11.72 17.50 -12.55
CA GLN A 29 -12.35 16.20 -12.35
C GLN A 29 -11.37 15.36 -11.51
N PRO A 30 -11.78 14.83 -10.35
CA PRO A 30 -10.96 13.87 -9.63
C PRO A 30 -10.63 12.75 -10.61
N GLU A 31 -9.34 12.49 -10.84
CA GLU A 31 -8.93 11.35 -11.65
C GLU A 31 -9.61 10.09 -11.11
N GLU A 32 -10.46 9.50 -11.94
CA GLU A 32 -11.28 8.35 -11.57
C GLU A 32 -10.39 7.18 -11.17
N LYS A 33 -10.45 6.81 -9.88
CA LYS A 33 -9.66 5.73 -9.29
C LYS A 33 -10.16 4.39 -9.80
N LEU A 34 -9.30 3.66 -10.50
CA LEU A 34 -9.60 2.34 -11.06
C LEU A 34 -9.56 1.25 -10.00
N LEU A 35 -8.60 1.32 -9.06
CA LEU A 35 -8.54 0.40 -7.93
C LEU A 35 -9.58 0.77 -6.86
N LYS A 36 -10.55 -0.10 -6.60
CA LYS A 36 -11.57 0.13 -5.56
C LYS A 36 -11.09 -0.34 -4.19
N SER A 37 -10.56 -1.55 -4.11
CA SER A 37 -10.12 -2.14 -2.83
C SER A 37 -9.12 -3.25 -3.07
N TYR A 38 -8.38 -3.63 -2.04
CA TYR A 38 -7.63 -4.88 -2.03
C TYR A 38 -7.49 -5.44 -0.61
N THR A 39 -7.18 -6.73 -0.51
CA THR A 39 -6.84 -7.43 0.72
C THR A 39 -5.56 -8.22 0.49
N LEU A 40 -4.46 -7.76 1.09
CA LEU A 40 -3.24 -8.56 1.23
C LEU A 40 -3.48 -9.63 2.30
N LYS A 41 -3.11 -10.88 2.03
CA LYS A 41 -3.29 -12.00 2.94
C LYS A 41 -1.98 -12.76 3.11
N ARG A 42 -1.72 -13.19 4.34
CA ARG A 42 -0.76 -14.24 4.67
C ARG A 42 -1.48 -15.35 5.41
N ASP A 43 -1.37 -16.57 4.91
CA ASP A 43 -2.01 -17.73 5.54
C ASP A 43 -1.14 -18.41 6.61
N ALA A 44 -1.67 -19.50 7.18
CA ALA A 44 -1.00 -20.30 8.21
C ALA A 44 0.21 -21.09 7.73
N THR A 45 0.49 -21.13 6.44
CA THR A 45 1.72 -21.68 5.86
C THR A 45 2.77 -20.60 5.63
N GLY A 46 2.37 -19.32 5.76
CA GLY A 46 3.15 -18.15 5.39
C GLY A 46 2.91 -17.69 3.95
N ALA A 47 2.08 -18.39 3.16
CA ALA A 47 1.87 -18.08 1.76
C ALA A 47 1.07 -16.78 1.61
N TYR A 48 1.43 -16.00 0.57
CA TYR A 48 0.85 -14.70 0.32
C TYR A 48 -0.10 -14.71 -0.87
N SER A 49 -1.20 -13.97 -0.74
CA SER A 49 -2.10 -13.67 -1.85
C SER A 49 -2.66 -12.26 -1.74
N ILE A 50 -3.16 -11.72 -2.85
CA ILE A 50 -3.91 -10.47 -2.87
C ILE A 50 -5.22 -10.66 -3.62
N ASP A 51 -6.31 -10.30 -2.98
CA ASP A 51 -7.60 -10.14 -3.63
C ASP A 51 -7.84 -8.65 -3.88
N PHE A 52 -8.35 -8.26 -5.04
CA PHE A 52 -8.62 -6.86 -5.34
C PHE A 52 -9.82 -6.66 -6.24
N ASN A 53 -10.48 -5.51 -6.04
CA ASN A 53 -11.61 -5.07 -6.84
C ASN A 53 -11.23 -3.82 -7.62
N VAL A 54 -11.66 -3.78 -8.88
CA VAL A 54 -11.47 -2.67 -9.80
C VAL A 54 -12.81 -2.13 -10.27
N ASP A 55 -12.81 -0.93 -10.82
CA ASP A 55 -13.99 -0.38 -11.48
C ASP A 55 -14.38 -1.21 -12.71
N ASN A 56 -15.65 -1.14 -13.09
CA ASN A 56 -16.09 -1.75 -14.34
C ASN A 56 -15.34 -1.12 -15.52
N GLN A 57 -15.16 -1.89 -16.60
CA GLN A 57 -14.41 -1.46 -17.77
C GLN A 57 -12.95 -1.11 -17.44
N THR A 58 -12.36 -1.86 -16.51
CA THR A 58 -10.92 -1.81 -16.22
C THR A 58 -10.27 -3.09 -16.74
N ASP A 59 -9.26 -2.94 -17.60
CA ASP A 59 -8.35 -4.01 -17.97
C ASP A 59 -7.26 -4.16 -16.90
N VAL A 60 -6.87 -5.41 -16.66
CA VAL A 60 -5.87 -5.79 -15.67
C VAL A 60 -4.77 -6.58 -16.35
N ALA A 61 -3.54 -6.07 -16.27
CA ALA A 61 -2.34 -6.79 -16.68
C ALA A 61 -1.42 -6.99 -15.48
N THR A 62 -0.70 -8.11 -15.44
CA THR A 62 0.29 -8.39 -14.39
C THR A 62 1.64 -8.68 -15.02
N PHE A 63 2.71 -8.08 -14.49
CA PHE A 63 4.08 -8.37 -14.89
C PHE A 63 5.05 -8.28 -13.71
N LYS A 64 6.22 -8.87 -13.87
CA LYS A 64 7.33 -8.77 -12.92
C LYS A 64 8.27 -7.63 -13.38
N GLY A 65 8.44 -6.61 -12.54
CA GLY A 65 9.36 -5.51 -12.74
C GLY A 65 10.83 -5.91 -12.54
N ASN A 66 11.74 -5.06 -13.00
CA ASN A 66 13.19 -5.31 -12.90
C ASN A 66 13.73 -5.32 -11.47
N ASP A 67 13.01 -4.71 -10.53
CA ASP A 67 13.30 -4.66 -9.10
C ASP A 67 12.62 -5.80 -8.30
N ASN A 68 12.12 -6.80 -9.03
CA ASN A 68 11.30 -7.93 -8.57
C ASN A 68 9.90 -7.55 -8.04
N THR A 69 9.42 -6.34 -8.31
CA THR A 69 8.03 -5.96 -8.00
C THR A 69 7.04 -6.72 -8.87
N ASN A 70 5.97 -7.25 -8.25
CA ASN A 70 4.84 -7.81 -8.97
C ASN A 70 3.85 -6.67 -9.28
N ASP A 71 3.94 -6.11 -10.47
CA ASP A 71 3.12 -4.97 -10.89
C ASP A 71 1.79 -5.44 -11.49
N ILE A 72 0.72 -4.81 -11.03
CA ILE A 72 -0.66 -4.94 -11.50
C ILE A 72 -1.03 -3.61 -12.14
N VAL A 73 -1.13 -3.59 -13.46
CA VAL A 73 -1.48 -2.40 -14.23
C VAL A 73 -2.96 -2.38 -14.53
N LEU A 74 -3.57 -1.25 -14.19
CA LEU A 74 -4.99 -0.98 -14.39
C LEU A 74 -5.15 0.08 -15.47
N SER A 75 -5.90 -0.24 -16.52
CA SER A 75 -6.18 0.70 -17.62
C SER A 75 -7.66 0.71 -17.96
N LYS A 76 -8.17 1.87 -18.37
CA LYS A 76 -9.56 1.97 -18.84
C LYS A 76 -9.76 1.19 -20.14
N ASN A 77 -10.91 0.54 -20.24
CA ASN A 77 -11.42 -0.14 -21.41
C ASN A 77 -12.82 0.45 -21.74
N SER A 78 -13.31 0.20 -22.95
CA SER A 78 -14.64 0.63 -23.43
C SER A 78 -15.72 -0.44 -23.25
N VAL A 79 -15.36 -1.66 -22.83
CA VAL A 79 -16.28 -2.79 -22.65
C VAL A 79 -16.26 -3.26 -21.19
N ALA A 80 -17.39 -3.80 -20.72
CA ALA A 80 -17.48 -4.35 -19.37
C ALA A 80 -16.44 -5.48 -19.16
N THR A 81 -15.79 -5.48 -18.00
CA THR A 81 -14.75 -6.43 -17.63
C THR A 81 -15.07 -7.09 -16.30
N LYS A 82 -14.31 -8.13 -15.97
CA LYS A 82 -14.32 -8.70 -14.62
C LYS A 82 -13.88 -7.62 -13.63
N THR A 83 -14.51 -7.55 -12.46
CA THR A 83 -14.21 -6.52 -11.45
C THR A 83 -13.47 -7.04 -10.23
N ALA A 84 -13.32 -8.36 -10.08
CA ALA A 84 -12.68 -9.00 -8.92
C ALA A 84 -11.56 -9.95 -9.36
N TYR A 85 -10.40 -9.86 -8.74
CA TYR A 85 -9.19 -10.59 -9.09
C TYR A 85 -8.51 -11.15 -7.85
N SER A 86 -7.71 -12.19 -8.03
CA SER A 86 -6.95 -12.85 -6.98
C SER A 86 -5.64 -13.34 -7.57
N ASN A 87 -4.51 -13.00 -6.93
CA ASN A 87 -3.18 -13.42 -7.33
C ASN A 87 -2.44 -13.99 -6.11
N ASP A 88 -1.74 -15.10 -6.31
CA ASP A 88 -0.83 -15.68 -5.33
C ASP A 88 0.60 -15.16 -5.55
N PHE A 89 1.36 -15.00 -4.47
CA PHE A 89 2.74 -14.56 -4.52
C PHE A 89 3.66 -15.42 -3.66
N SER A 90 4.92 -15.49 -4.08
CA SER A 90 6.02 -15.99 -3.27
C SER A 90 6.81 -14.81 -2.70
N VAL A 91 7.29 -14.96 -1.47
CA VAL A 91 8.36 -14.13 -0.91
C VAL A 91 9.67 -14.58 -1.56
N GLU A 92 10.46 -13.63 -2.07
CA GLU A 92 11.73 -13.89 -2.75
C GLU A 92 12.83 -13.04 -2.10
N ASN A 93 13.92 -13.68 -1.64
CA ASN A 93 14.98 -13.01 -0.89
C ASN A 93 14.43 -12.24 0.32
N ASP A 94 13.55 -12.89 1.08
CA ASP A 94 12.85 -12.35 2.25
C ASP A 94 11.99 -11.10 1.99
N GLN A 95 11.65 -10.84 0.72
CA GLN A 95 10.86 -9.69 0.31
C GLN A 95 9.72 -10.06 -0.63
N LEU A 96 8.59 -9.39 -0.45
CA LEU A 96 7.51 -9.36 -1.43
C LEU A 96 7.16 -7.91 -1.75
N LYS A 97 7.18 -7.58 -3.03
CA LYS A 97 6.85 -6.27 -3.58
C LYS A 97 5.65 -6.40 -4.51
N ILE A 98 4.62 -5.61 -4.30
CA ILE A 98 3.43 -5.55 -5.17
C ILE A 98 3.15 -4.08 -5.50
N GLY A 99 2.94 -3.79 -6.77
CA GLY A 99 2.58 -2.47 -7.25
C GLY A 99 1.20 -2.48 -7.91
N PHE A 100 0.32 -1.56 -7.55
CA PHE A 100 -0.84 -1.20 -8.38
C PHE A 100 -0.51 0.07 -9.14
N ILE A 101 -0.56 0.04 -10.46
CA ILE A 101 -0.24 1.17 -11.34
C ILE A 101 -1.48 1.52 -12.14
N GLU A 102 -2.03 2.72 -11.96
CA GLU A 102 -3.15 3.20 -12.76
C GLU A 102 -2.62 3.98 -13.97
N ALA A 103 -3.00 3.58 -15.19
CA ALA A 103 -2.45 4.13 -16.43
C ALA A 103 -2.80 5.61 -16.69
N ASN A 104 -3.80 6.16 -15.99
CA ASN A 104 -4.40 7.46 -16.31
C ASN A 104 -3.85 8.63 -15.47
N GLY A 105 -3.05 8.34 -14.45
CA GLY A 105 -2.49 9.34 -13.55
C GLY A 105 -1.46 8.64 -12.69
N ASN A 106 -0.36 9.29 -12.35
CA ASN A 106 0.85 8.69 -11.74
C ASN A 106 0.64 8.02 -10.36
N LYS A 107 -0.60 7.70 -9.97
CA LYS A 107 -0.99 7.00 -8.76
C LYS A 107 -0.48 5.57 -8.81
N LYS A 108 0.46 5.31 -7.91
CA LYS A 108 1.02 3.98 -7.66
C LYS A 108 0.73 3.64 -6.21
N THR A 109 0.05 2.53 -5.95
CA THR A 109 0.04 1.96 -4.59
C THR A 109 1.14 0.92 -4.54
N LYS A 110 2.03 1.02 -3.57
CA LYS A 110 3.10 0.05 -3.33
C LYS A 110 2.84 -0.67 -2.02
N ILE A 111 3.01 -1.99 -2.05
CA ILE A 111 2.97 -2.86 -0.89
C ILE A 111 4.34 -3.53 -0.81
N PHE A 112 4.99 -3.38 0.33
CA PHE A 112 6.24 -4.03 0.66
C PHE A 112 6.03 -4.92 1.88
N VAL A 113 6.50 -6.15 1.80
CA VAL A 113 6.51 -7.10 2.89
C VAL A 113 7.92 -7.63 3.05
N GLU A 114 8.43 -7.59 4.28
CA GLU A 114 9.62 -8.31 4.71
C GLU A 114 9.17 -9.49 5.59
N ASP A 115 9.49 -10.72 5.15
CA ASP A 115 9.10 -11.96 5.82
C ASP A 115 10.06 -13.08 5.38
N ASP A 116 10.03 -14.24 6.03
CA ASP A 116 10.86 -15.37 5.62
C ASP A 116 10.40 -15.97 4.28
N ASP A 117 11.34 -16.26 3.37
CA ASP A 117 11.05 -17.14 2.23
C ASP A 117 10.75 -18.56 2.73
N ILE A 118 9.48 -18.95 2.68
CA ILE A 118 8.98 -20.26 3.15
C ILE A 118 9.72 -21.44 2.51
N LYS A 119 10.22 -21.30 1.27
CA LYS A 119 10.98 -22.39 0.59
C LYS A 119 12.34 -22.61 1.24
N LEU A 120 12.90 -21.58 1.86
CA LEU A 120 14.22 -21.57 2.49
C LEU A 120 14.13 -21.60 4.03
N ALA A 121 12.98 -21.23 4.58
CA ALA A 121 12.75 -21.14 6.01
C ALA A 121 12.82 -22.51 6.69
N LYS A 122 13.32 -22.52 7.93
CA LYS A 122 13.19 -23.71 8.79
C LYS A 122 11.72 -23.83 9.19
N SER A 123 11.17 -25.05 9.15
CA SER A 123 9.73 -25.33 9.34
C SER A 123 9.05 -24.73 10.58
N ASN A 124 9.82 -24.24 11.56
CA ASN A 124 9.33 -23.70 12.82
C ASN A 124 9.51 -22.16 12.94
N SER A 125 10.13 -21.45 11.99
CA SER A 125 10.33 -19.98 12.08
C SER A 125 9.11 -19.18 11.61
N VAL A 126 8.42 -19.67 10.58
CA VAL A 126 7.40 -18.90 9.84
C VAL A 126 6.10 -18.68 10.62
N THR A 127 5.80 -19.52 11.62
CA THR A 127 4.44 -19.60 12.21
C THR A 127 4.44 -19.79 13.72
N GLU A 128 5.49 -19.38 14.45
CA GLU A 128 5.58 -19.66 15.89
C GLU A 128 4.42 -19.02 16.68
N PHE A 129 4.22 -17.70 16.52
CA PHE A 129 3.15 -16.97 17.21
C PHE A 129 2.02 -16.54 16.29
N LEU A 130 2.36 -15.88 15.18
CA LEU A 130 1.39 -15.44 14.19
C LEU A 130 0.90 -16.63 13.36
N ASN A 131 -0.41 -16.85 13.34
CA ASN A 131 -1.02 -17.85 12.49
C ASN A 131 -1.26 -17.26 11.10
N SER A 132 -2.02 -16.17 11.01
CA SER A 132 -2.35 -15.54 9.74
C SER A 132 -2.68 -14.06 9.93
N TYR A 133 -2.62 -13.29 8.84
CA TYR A 133 -3.16 -11.94 8.85
C TYR A 133 -3.68 -11.52 7.47
N SER A 134 -4.50 -10.48 7.48
CA SER A 134 -4.89 -9.76 6.28
C SER A 134 -4.95 -8.26 6.52
N ILE A 135 -4.55 -7.48 5.53
CA ILE A 135 -4.70 -6.03 5.52
C ILE A 135 -5.58 -5.66 4.32
N THR A 136 -6.77 -5.14 4.61
CA THR A 136 -7.72 -4.66 3.60
C THR A 136 -7.63 -3.16 3.47
N SER A 137 -7.43 -2.64 2.26
CA SER A 137 -7.65 -1.23 1.92
C SER A 137 -9.03 -1.06 1.32
N ASN A 138 -9.83 -0.15 1.87
CA ASN A 138 -11.19 0.14 1.39
C ASN A 138 -11.22 1.20 0.28
N GLY A 139 -10.05 1.64 -0.22
CA GLY A 139 -9.94 2.61 -1.30
C GLY A 139 -10.19 4.07 -0.93
N ASN A 140 -10.63 4.35 0.29
CA ASN A 140 -10.97 5.68 0.82
C ASN A 140 -10.01 6.17 1.92
N GLY A 141 -8.76 5.65 1.95
CA GLY A 141 -7.78 5.97 3.00
C GLY A 141 -7.93 5.16 4.29
N THR A 142 -8.96 4.30 4.39
CA THR A 142 -9.13 3.42 5.54
C THR A 142 -8.57 2.02 5.28
N TYR A 143 -8.02 1.43 6.34
CA TYR A 143 -7.43 0.10 6.34
C TYR A 143 -7.95 -0.74 7.50
N GLN A 144 -8.05 -2.04 7.28
CA GLN A 144 -8.46 -3.01 8.27
C GLN A 144 -7.42 -4.11 8.37
N LEU A 145 -6.78 -4.23 9.53
CA LEU A 145 -5.93 -5.36 9.89
C LEU A 145 -6.79 -6.39 10.63
N ASP A 146 -6.83 -7.60 10.13
CA ASP A 146 -7.36 -8.76 10.85
C ASP A 146 -6.24 -9.78 10.98
N PHE A 147 -6.04 -10.34 12.17
CA PHE A 147 -5.00 -11.33 12.38
C PHE A 147 -5.41 -12.39 13.38
N LYS A 148 -4.79 -13.55 13.22
CA LYS A 148 -4.96 -14.70 14.08
C LYS A 148 -3.62 -15.14 14.64
N VAL A 149 -3.58 -15.42 15.93
CA VAL A 149 -2.41 -16.00 16.61
C VAL A 149 -2.66 -17.47 16.96
N ASN A 150 -1.58 -18.19 17.19
CA ASN A 150 -1.62 -19.57 17.68
C ASN A 150 -2.03 -19.66 19.15
N ASP A 151 -2.17 -20.88 19.63
CA ASP A 151 -2.48 -21.20 21.02
C ASP A 151 -1.38 -20.72 21.96
N ASN A 152 -1.78 -20.20 23.12
CA ASN A 152 -0.88 -19.72 24.15
C ASN A 152 0.04 -18.57 23.69
N VAL A 153 -0.51 -17.68 22.86
CA VAL A 153 0.13 -16.41 22.49
C VAL A 153 -0.58 -15.26 23.19
N GLN A 154 0.18 -14.47 23.93
CA GLN A 154 -0.23 -13.15 24.41
C GLN A 154 0.04 -12.12 23.31
N THR A 155 -0.91 -11.20 23.13
CA THR A 155 -0.87 -10.18 22.10
C THR A 155 -0.99 -8.81 22.74
N GLU A 156 -0.11 -7.88 22.36
CA GLU A 156 -0.21 -6.47 22.69
C GLU A 156 -0.11 -5.64 21.41
N PHE A 157 -0.85 -4.54 21.34
CA PHE A 157 -0.86 -3.64 20.20
C PHE A 157 -0.43 -2.25 20.64
N ILE A 158 0.64 -1.74 20.07
CA ILE A 158 1.17 -0.40 20.38
C ILE A 158 1.44 0.37 19.10
N TYR A 159 1.49 1.70 19.22
CA TYR A 159 2.02 2.57 18.18
C TYR A 159 3.36 3.12 18.68
N ASN A 160 4.42 2.87 17.92
CA ASN A 160 5.75 3.34 18.19
C ASN A 160 5.96 4.68 17.48
N GLU A 161 5.86 5.78 18.24
CA GLU A 161 5.94 7.15 17.72
C GLU A 161 7.32 7.46 17.11
N ASP A 162 8.40 6.96 17.71
CA ASP A 162 9.78 7.21 17.25
C ASP A 162 10.05 6.61 15.86
N LYS A 163 9.48 5.43 15.60
CA LYS A 163 9.59 4.72 14.33
C LYS A 163 8.43 5.01 13.36
N ASN A 164 7.37 5.66 13.83
CA ASN A 164 6.09 5.82 13.12
C ASN A 164 5.57 4.48 12.56
N VAL A 165 5.43 3.47 13.44
CA VAL A 165 5.00 2.12 13.08
C VAL A 165 4.04 1.54 14.12
N TYR A 166 3.02 0.82 13.65
CA TYR A 166 2.16 0.03 14.52
C TYR A 166 2.83 -1.32 14.80
N GLU A 167 3.01 -1.67 16.06
CA GLU A 167 3.66 -2.91 16.47
C GLU A 167 2.63 -3.86 17.12
N VAL A 168 2.56 -5.09 16.61
CA VAL A 168 1.81 -6.21 17.19
C VAL A 168 2.81 -7.10 17.90
N HIS A 169 2.91 -6.96 19.22
CA HIS A 169 3.80 -7.76 20.04
C HIS A 169 3.17 -9.11 20.36
N LEU A 170 3.92 -10.17 20.07
CA LEU A 170 3.52 -11.55 20.21
C LEU A 170 4.52 -12.28 21.11
N SER A 171 4.01 -12.89 22.19
CA SER A 171 4.85 -13.61 23.16
C SER A 171 4.11 -14.82 23.72
N VAL A 172 4.85 -15.73 24.36
CA VAL A 172 4.24 -16.87 25.03
C VAL A 172 3.40 -16.39 26.21
N GLY A 173 2.10 -16.75 26.24
CA GLY A 173 1.23 -16.40 27.35
C GLY A 173 -0.11 -17.11 27.31
N LYS A 174 -0.75 -17.27 28.46
CA LYS A 174 -2.04 -17.98 28.55
C LYS A 174 -3.21 -17.08 28.12
N SER A 175 -3.37 -16.86 26.81
CA SER A 175 -4.54 -16.19 26.24
C SER A 175 -5.53 -17.18 25.67
N LYS A 176 -6.83 -16.87 25.76
CA LYS A 176 -7.91 -17.58 25.06
C LYS A 176 -8.30 -16.90 23.75
N GLU A 177 -8.05 -15.60 23.63
CA GLU A 177 -8.37 -14.84 22.43
C GLU A 177 -7.29 -15.06 21.38
N LYS A 178 -7.74 -15.42 20.18
CA LYS A 178 -6.86 -15.77 19.07
C LYS A 178 -7.05 -14.89 17.84
N ASN A 179 -8.19 -14.21 17.72
CA ASN A 179 -8.52 -13.40 16.55
C ASN A 179 -8.61 -11.94 17.00
N PHE A 180 -7.98 -11.07 16.24
CA PHE A 180 -7.86 -9.66 16.56
C PHE A 180 -8.13 -8.84 15.31
N SER A 181 -8.58 -7.61 15.53
CA SER A 181 -9.01 -6.70 14.47
C SER A 181 -8.64 -5.26 14.84
N ARG A 182 -8.10 -4.48 13.89
CA ARG A 182 -7.72 -3.08 14.06
C ARG A 182 -8.03 -2.26 12.82
N HIS A 183 -8.69 -1.13 13.03
CA HIS A 183 -9.02 -0.17 12.00
C HIS A 183 -8.02 0.98 11.98
N PHE A 184 -7.64 1.43 10.79
CA PHE A 184 -6.76 2.58 10.59
C PHE A 184 -7.38 3.55 9.59
N GLU A 185 -7.17 4.84 9.84
CA GLU A 185 -7.49 5.90 8.90
C GLU A 185 -6.20 6.69 8.64
N LEU A 186 -5.84 6.84 7.37
CA LEU A 186 -4.61 7.49 6.93
C LEU A 186 -4.94 8.58 5.92
N ASN A 187 -4.12 9.64 5.89
CA ASN A 187 -4.21 10.61 4.80
C ASN A 187 -3.65 9.99 3.51
N GLU A 188 -4.03 10.53 2.35
CA GLU A 188 -3.70 9.95 1.03
C GLU A 188 -2.19 9.80 0.74
N SER A 189 -1.34 10.53 1.47
CA SER A 189 0.12 10.50 1.35
C SER A 189 0.83 9.67 2.42
N ASP A 190 0.11 9.22 3.45
CA ASP A 190 0.73 8.54 4.59
C ASP A 190 1.04 7.08 4.24
N ILE A 191 2.11 6.56 4.85
CA ILE A 191 2.52 5.16 4.70
C ILE A 191 2.02 4.42 5.93
N LEU A 192 1.21 3.38 5.73
CA LEU A 192 0.89 2.42 6.79
C LEU A 192 2.09 1.52 7.01
N LYS A 193 2.62 1.49 8.24
CA LYS A 193 3.65 0.54 8.66
C LYS A 193 3.10 -0.33 9.79
N ILE A 194 3.20 -1.66 9.64
CA ILE A 194 2.80 -2.64 10.65
C ILE A 194 3.93 -3.66 10.81
N ASN A 195 4.44 -3.82 12.04
CA ASN A 195 5.41 -4.85 12.38
C ASN A 195 4.79 -5.87 13.33
N PHE A 196 4.96 -7.15 13.04
CA PHE A 196 4.71 -8.22 14.01
C PHE A 196 6.02 -8.50 14.76
N VAL A 197 6.03 -8.22 16.07
CA VAL A 197 7.21 -8.32 16.93
C VAL A 197 7.12 -9.59 17.76
N ASN A 198 7.93 -10.59 17.42
CA ASN A 198 7.92 -11.90 18.07
C ASN A 198 8.97 -11.94 19.18
N HIS A 199 8.52 -12.06 20.42
CA HIS A 199 9.37 -12.18 21.61
C HIS A 199 9.62 -13.65 21.94
N LYS A 200 10.72 -14.19 21.43
CA LYS A 200 11.13 -15.58 21.62
C LYS A 200 12.02 -15.71 22.85
N ASN A 201 11.79 -16.76 23.64
CA ASN A 201 12.68 -17.09 24.76
C ASN A 201 13.76 -18.06 24.29
N SER A 202 15.00 -17.59 24.14
CA SER A 202 16.13 -18.48 23.87
C SER A 202 16.68 -19.04 25.18
N MET A 203 16.52 -20.35 25.39
CA MET A 203 17.18 -21.08 26.48
C MET A 203 18.42 -21.76 25.91
N SER A 204 19.59 -21.13 26.03
CA SER A 204 20.85 -21.86 25.83
C SER A 204 21.15 -22.65 27.12
N ARG A 205 21.43 -23.96 26.99
CA ARG A 205 21.70 -24.86 28.13
C ARG A 205 22.82 -24.28 29.00
N GLY A 206 22.46 -23.69 30.14
CA GLY A 206 23.40 -23.25 31.19
C GLY A 206 23.63 -21.74 31.32
N THR A 207 22.95 -20.87 30.57
CA THR A 207 22.98 -19.41 30.80
C THR A 207 21.58 -18.82 30.94
N ALA A 208 21.50 -17.63 31.56
CA ALA A 208 20.25 -16.91 31.76
C ALA A 208 19.47 -16.77 30.43
N SER A 209 18.14 -16.87 30.50
CA SER A 209 17.25 -16.67 29.36
C SER A 209 17.55 -15.34 28.68
N ARG A 210 17.84 -15.36 27.38
CA ARG A 210 17.93 -14.15 26.55
C ARG A 210 16.68 -14.08 25.70
N GLU A 211 16.00 -12.95 25.78
CA GLU A 211 14.92 -12.59 24.88
C GLU A 211 15.53 -12.37 23.50
N ASP A 212 15.03 -13.13 22.52
CA ASP A 212 15.36 -13.00 21.11
C ASP A 212 14.14 -12.37 20.44
N VAL A 213 14.33 -11.22 19.79
CA VAL A 213 13.24 -10.44 19.21
C VAL A 213 13.36 -10.49 17.70
N GLU A 214 12.32 -11.00 17.06
CA GLU A 214 12.22 -11.06 15.61
C GLU A 214 11.04 -10.20 15.14
N GLU A 215 11.35 -9.11 14.44
CA GLU A 215 10.36 -8.22 13.83
C GLU A 215 9.98 -8.73 12.43
N LYS A 216 9.21 -9.82 12.32
CA LYS A 216 8.66 -10.34 11.06
C LYS A 216 7.28 -10.97 11.25
N PRO A 217 6.34 -10.86 10.30
CA PRO A 217 6.43 -10.05 9.09
C PRO A 217 6.36 -8.54 9.37
N ARG A 218 6.95 -7.75 8.46
CA ARG A 218 6.86 -6.27 8.45
C ARG A 218 6.19 -5.84 7.16
N VAL A 219 5.20 -4.97 7.26
CA VAL A 219 4.40 -4.53 6.12
C VAL A 219 4.44 -3.02 6.01
N SER A 220 4.69 -2.52 4.81
CA SER A 220 4.58 -1.11 4.45
C SER A 220 3.69 -0.92 3.24
N ILE A 221 2.74 0.01 3.34
CA ILE A 221 1.75 0.29 2.29
C ILE A 221 1.66 1.80 2.09
N GLY A 222 1.82 2.28 0.87
CA GLY A 222 1.69 3.71 0.57
C GLY A 222 1.81 4.04 -0.91
N THR A 223 1.79 5.35 -1.21
CA THR A 223 1.91 5.87 -2.58
C THR A 223 3.34 6.32 -2.95
N ALA A 224 4.18 6.57 -1.95
CA ALA A 224 5.62 6.77 -2.11
C ALA A 224 6.37 5.42 -2.16
N GLU A 225 7.62 5.41 -2.62
CA GLU A 225 8.50 4.25 -2.43
C GLU A 225 8.67 4.01 -0.93
N PRO A 226 8.17 2.89 -0.39
CA PRO A 226 8.35 2.63 1.02
C PRO A 226 9.85 2.46 1.25
N GLU A 227 10.43 3.30 2.12
CA GLU A 227 11.79 3.10 2.59
C GLU A 227 11.85 1.71 3.25
N ALA A 228 12.98 1.01 3.07
CA ALA A 228 13.23 -0.25 3.76
C ALA A 228 12.96 -0.04 5.26
N VAL A 229 12.07 -0.87 5.81
CA VAL A 229 11.59 -0.75 7.19
C VAL A 229 12.76 -0.92 8.14
#